data_AF-A0A1V6C7W1-F1
#
_entry.id   AF-A0A1V6C7W1-F1
#
_cell.length_a   1.000
_cell.length_b   1.000
_cell.length_c   1.000
_cell.angle_alpha   90.00
_cell.angle_beta   90.00
_cell.angle_gamma   90.00
#
_symmetry.space_group_name_H-M   'P 1'
#
loop_
_entity.id
_entity.type
_entity.pdbx_description
1 polymer ?
#
loop_
_entity_poly.entity_id
_entity_poly.type
_entity_poly.pdbx_seq_one_letter_code
_entity_poly.pdbx_strand_id
1 'polypeptide(L)'
;MSTSDKRAYVSIYCKIYTNNFSDEMIDRYATGKEIYNFLLKDAKCCLPIKGDCNLWYLGSNEKFGDIIYNEKVWHWGWGESSFDTVQEFIDAVYKDGLFTKRQYLKLSAKIEEGRTIGDMYQITDYLLGKNKPSTTTNTSKENNHVL
;
A
#
# COMPACT_ATOMS: atom_id res chain seq x y z
N MET A 1 6.14 -23.65 24.81
CA MET A 1 7.31 -23.45 23.94
C MET A 1 7.33 -21.98 23.55
N SER A 2 8.44 -21.29 23.79
CA SER A 2 8.66 -19.92 23.32
C SER A 2 8.70 -19.96 21.80
N THR A 3 7.59 -19.58 21.15
CA THR A 3 7.56 -19.41 19.70
C THR A 3 8.34 -18.13 19.42
N SER A 4 9.61 -18.24 19.08
CA SER A 4 10.29 -17.11 18.46
C SER A 4 9.48 -16.74 17.21
N ASP A 5 9.01 -15.49 17.15
CA ASP A 5 8.26 -15.03 15.99
C ASP A 5 9.15 -15.21 14.75
N LYS A 6 8.70 -16.03 13.79
CA LYS A 6 9.46 -16.32 12.55
C LYS A 6 9.82 -15.00 11.86
N ARG A 7 11.12 -14.81 11.59
CA ARG A 7 11.67 -13.61 10.92
C ARG A 7 12.24 -13.99 9.55
N ALA A 8 12.26 -13.04 8.63
CA ALA A 8 12.90 -13.14 7.33
C ALA A 8 13.75 -11.88 7.08
N TYR A 9 14.82 -12.00 6.29
CA TYR A 9 15.55 -10.84 5.83
C TYR A 9 14.68 -10.05 4.84
N VAL A 10 14.66 -8.73 4.99
CA VAL A 10 13.88 -7.83 4.16
C VAL A 10 14.64 -6.52 3.96
N SER A 11 14.58 -6.00 2.74
CA SER A 11 14.98 -4.63 2.39
C SER A 11 13.88 -4.06 1.50
N ILE A 12 13.18 -3.00 1.91
CA ILE A 12 12.11 -2.38 1.11
C ILE A 12 12.38 -0.90 0.98
N TYR A 13 12.50 -0.44 -0.26
CA TYR A 13 12.77 0.95 -0.56
C TYR A 13 12.13 1.38 -1.89
N CYS A 14 11.67 2.63 -1.95
CA CYS A 14 11.40 3.29 -3.22
C CYS A 14 11.72 4.78 -3.14
N LYS A 15 12.21 5.34 -4.24
CA LYS A 15 12.52 6.75 -4.34
C LYS A 15 11.27 7.54 -4.73
N ILE A 16 10.71 8.33 -3.82
CA ILE A 16 9.63 9.29 -4.15
C ILE A 16 10.15 10.74 -4.15
N TYR A 17 9.44 11.66 -4.80
CA TYR A 17 9.90 13.04 -5.00
C TYR A 17 10.20 13.77 -3.68
N THR A 18 9.34 13.58 -2.68
CA THR A 18 9.42 14.19 -1.36
C THR A 18 10.49 13.58 -0.45
N ASN A 19 11.22 12.54 -0.89
CA ASN A 19 12.29 11.85 -0.13
C ASN A 19 11.90 11.46 1.31
N ASN A 20 10.62 11.20 1.54
CA ASN A 20 10.05 10.90 2.86
C ASN A 20 9.52 9.47 2.96
N PHE A 21 9.76 8.63 1.96
CA PHE A 21 9.50 7.20 2.08
C PHE A 21 10.36 6.63 3.23
N SER A 22 9.79 5.71 4.00
CA SER A 22 10.40 5.30 5.26
C SER A 22 11.52 4.29 5.06
N ASP A 23 12.70 4.59 5.59
CA ASP A 23 13.87 3.69 5.60
C ASP A 23 13.80 2.58 6.68
N GLU A 24 12.67 2.44 7.38
CA GLU A 24 12.52 1.54 8.55
C GLU A 24 12.74 0.06 8.19
N MET A 25 12.48 -0.31 6.93
CA MET A 25 12.52 -1.69 6.45
C MET A 25 13.72 -1.97 5.54
N ILE A 26 14.74 -1.13 5.55
CA ILE A 26 16.01 -1.39 4.84
C ILE A 26 16.87 -2.36 5.66
N ASP A 27 17.43 -3.37 4.99
CA ASP A 27 18.46 -4.30 5.47
C ASP A 27 18.26 -4.86 6.89
N ARG A 28 17.10 -5.47 7.15
CA ARG A 28 16.78 -6.01 8.48
C ARG A 28 16.08 -7.35 8.45
N TYR A 29 16.13 -8.04 9.58
CA TYR A 29 15.26 -9.19 9.82
C TYR A 29 13.94 -8.73 10.44
N ALA A 30 12.81 -9.07 9.81
CA ALA A 30 11.48 -8.67 10.27
C ALA A 30 10.51 -9.86 10.33
N THR A 31 9.59 -9.79 11.30
CA THR A 31 8.42 -10.66 11.41
C THR A 31 7.37 -10.27 10.37
N GLY A 32 6.46 -11.20 10.05
CA GLY A 32 5.32 -10.87 9.20
C GLY A 32 4.44 -9.75 9.76
N LYS A 33 4.39 -9.56 11.08
CA LYS A 33 3.68 -8.44 11.71
C LYS A 33 4.38 -7.10 11.44
N GLU A 34 5.70 -7.04 11.57
CA GLU A 34 6.50 -5.85 11.26
C GLU A 34 6.35 -5.46 9.78
N ILE A 35 6.50 -6.43 8.85
CA ILE A 35 6.32 -6.19 7.41
C ILE A 35 4.91 -5.69 7.09
N TYR A 36 3.88 -6.36 7.61
CA TYR A 36 2.49 -5.98 7.39
C TYR A 36 2.19 -4.57 7.92
N ASN A 37 2.68 -4.23 9.11
CA ASN A 37 2.48 -2.92 9.69
C ASN A 37 3.19 -1.83 8.89
N PHE A 38 4.40 -2.11 8.38
CA PHE A 38 5.14 -1.19 7.53
C PHE A 38 4.41 -0.93 6.20
N LEU A 39 3.91 -1.97 5.53
CA LEU A 39 3.19 -1.82 4.25
C LEU A 39 1.93 -0.96 4.39
N LEU A 40 1.22 -1.08 5.51
CA LEU A 40 0.00 -0.31 5.79
C LEU A 40 0.24 1.01 6.53
N LYS A 41 1.49 1.32 6.87
CA LYS A 41 1.86 2.55 7.57
C LYS A 41 1.56 3.75 6.68
N ASP A 42 1.01 4.80 7.28
CA ASP A 42 0.83 6.10 6.67
C ASP A 42 2.21 6.67 6.28
N ALA A 43 2.42 6.86 4.98
CA ALA A 43 3.67 7.32 4.40
C ALA A 43 3.87 8.83 4.60
N LYS A 44 2.80 9.57 4.93
CA LYS A 44 2.82 11.02 5.17
C LYS A 44 3.38 11.81 3.98
N CYS A 45 3.08 11.39 2.76
CA CYS A 45 3.43 12.15 1.56
C CYS A 45 2.28 13.06 1.12
N CYS A 46 1.05 12.71 1.46
CA CYS A 46 -0.15 13.53 1.19
C CYS A 46 -0.49 14.57 2.28
N LEU A 47 0.47 14.99 3.12
CA LEU A 47 0.21 15.91 4.25
C LEU A 47 -0.60 17.15 3.82
N PRO A 48 -1.69 17.54 4.54
CA PRO A 48 -2.13 17.05 5.85
C PRO A 48 -3.10 15.85 5.83
N ILE A 49 -3.36 15.24 4.67
CA ILE A 49 -4.31 14.13 4.51
C ILE A 49 -3.64 12.82 4.92
N LYS A 50 -4.39 11.99 5.67
CA LYS A 50 -3.91 10.69 6.19
C LYS A 50 -4.41 9.53 5.34
N GLY A 51 -3.69 8.41 5.43
CA GLY A 51 -4.11 7.12 4.88
C GLY A 51 -3.44 6.71 3.58
N ASP A 52 -2.41 7.43 3.13
CA ASP A 52 -1.55 7.07 2.02
C ASP A 52 -0.55 5.98 2.46
N CYS A 53 -0.93 4.71 2.32
CA CYS A 53 -0.07 3.63 2.80
C CYS A 53 1.17 3.43 1.94
N ASN A 54 2.30 3.08 2.57
CA ASN A 54 3.58 2.74 1.90
C ASN A 54 3.40 1.78 0.71
N LEU A 55 2.50 0.80 0.84
CA LEU A 55 2.19 -0.17 -0.21
C LEU A 55 1.81 0.47 -1.55
N TRP A 56 1.06 1.58 -1.53
CA TRP A 56 0.66 2.25 -2.77
C TRP A 56 1.84 2.86 -3.48
N TYR A 57 2.73 3.52 -2.74
CA TYR A 57 3.96 4.06 -3.30
C TYR A 57 4.81 2.97 -3.93
N LEU A 58 4.94 1.79 -3.33
CA LEU A 58 5.71 0.68 -3.94
C LEU A 58 5.15 0.24 -5.31
N GLY A 59 3.82 0.25 -5.48
CA GLY A 59 3.16 -0.26 -6.68
C GLY A 59 2.86 0.79 -7.75
N SER A 60 2.94 2.09 -7.42
CA SER A 60 2.65 3.21 -8.32
C SER A 60 3.79 4.24 -8.37
N ASN A 61 5.00 3.85 -7.98
CA ASN A 61 6.21 4.68 -8.03
C ASN A 61 6.67 4.91 -9.48
N GLU A 62 6.96 6.15 -9.82
CA GLU A 62 7.52 6.48 -11.14
C GLU A 62 9.05 6.46 -11.21
N LYS A 63 9.74 6.43 -10.07
CA LYS A 63 11.21 6.36 -10.04
C LYS A 63 11.66 4.92 -9.83
N PHE A 64 12.85 4.72 -9.27
CA PHE A 64 13.36 3.40 -8.94
C PHE A 64 13.01 2.95 -7.52
N GLY A 65 13.11 1.65 -7.29
CA GLY A 65 12.94 1.03 -5.98
C GLY A 65 13.30 -0.45 -6.02
N ASP A 66 13.25 -1.06 -4.85
CA ASP A 66 13.56 -2.46 -4.67
C ASP A 66 12.83 -3.05 -3.47
N ILE A 67 12.51 -4.33 -3.60
CA ILE A 67 12.06 -5.19 -2.52
C ILE A 67 12.96 -6.42 -2.53
N ILE A 68 13.65 -6.65 -1.43
CA ILE A 68 14.42 -7.85 -1.17
C ILE A 68 13.72 -8.62 -0.07
N TYR A 69 13.49 -9.91 -0.29
CA TYR A 69 12.92 -10.82 0.70
C TYR A 69 13.67 -12.14 0.68
N ASN A 70 14.46 -12.40 1.73
CA ASN A 70 15.45 -13.47 1.76
C ASN A 70 16.35 -13.42 0.51
N GLU A 71 16.24 -14.42 -0.37
CA GLU A 71 17.03 -14.52 -1.61
C GLU A 71 16.30 -13.95 -2.84
N LYS A 72 15.03 -13.55 -2.69
CA LYS A 72 14.23 -12.99 -3.79
C LYS A 72 14.44 -11.49 -3.89
N VAL A 73 14.60 -11.01 -5.11
CA VAL A 73 14.82 -9.60 -5.42
C VAL A 73 13.81 -9.17 -6.47
N TRP A 74 13.09 -8.11 -6.17
CA TRP A 74 12.30 -7.36 -7.12
C TRP A 74 12.89 -5.96 -7.22
N HIS A 75 13.28 -5.56 -8.42
CA HIS A 75 13.86 -4.25 -8.67
C HIS A 75 13.15 -3.61 -9.86
N TRP A 76 13.00 -2.29 -9.82
CA TRP A 76 12.42 -1.53 -10.92
C TRP A 76 13.13 -0.20 -11.08
N GLY A 77 13.25 0.23 -12.34
CA GLY A 77 13.69 1.55 -12.74
C GLY A 77 12.53 2.54 -12.89
N TRP A 78 12.78 3.62 -13.64
CA TRP A 78 11.82 4.69 -13.85
C TRP A 78 10.59 4.21 -14.63
N GLY A 79 9.41 4.38 -14.05
CA GLY A 79 8.12 4.01 -14.64
C GLY A 79 7.85 2.50 -14.67
N GLU A 80 8.72 1.68 -14.07
CA GLU A 80 8.63 0.22 -14.14
C GLU A 80 7.95 -0.41 -12.91
N SER A 81 7.65 0.38 -11.87
CA SER A 81 6.97 -0.17 -10.69
C SER A 81 5.57 -0.67 -11.06
N SER A 82 5.16 -1.76 -10.41
CA SER A 82 3.84 -2.31 -10.64
C SER A 82 3.27 -2.96 -9.38
N PHE A 83 1.96 -2.94 -9.26
CA PHE A 83 1.26 -3.70 -8.24
C PHE A 83 1.40 -5.22 -8.39
N ASP A 84 1.77 -5.72 -9.58
CA ASP A 84 2.05 -7.15 -9.78
C ASP A 84 3.31 -7.56 -9.03
N THR A 85 4.37 -6.74 -9.12
CA THR A 85 5.61 -6.91 -8.35
C THR A 85 5.35 -6.92 -6.85
N VAL A 86 4.53 -5.99 -6.36
CA VAL A 86 4.16 -5.91 -4.93
C VAL A 86 3.31 -7.12 -4.51
N GLN A 87 2.43 -7.62 -5.38
CA GLN A 87 1.64 -8.83 -5.14
C GLN A 87 2.53 -10.07 -5.07
N GLU A 88 3.51 -10.23 -5.95
CA GLU A 88 4.47 -11.35 -5.91
C GLU A 88 5.27 -11.38 -4.60
N PHE A 89 5.68 -10.22 -4.10
CA PHE A 89 6.31 -10.09 -2.79
C PHE A 89 5.37 -10.56 -1.67
N ILE A 90 4.13 -10.07 -1.65
CA ILE A 90 3.13 -10.45 -0.63
C ILE A 90 2.82 -11.95 -0.69
N ASP A 91 2.73 -12.53 -1.88
CA ASP A 91 2.57 -13.96 -2.12
C ASP A 91 3.74 -14.75 -1.52
N ALA A 92 4.98 -14.29 -1.73
CA ALA A 92 6.17 -14.95 -1.19
C ALA A 92 6.15 -14.97 0.35
N VAL A 93 5.86 -13.83 0.99
CA VAL A 93 5.80 -13.74 2.46
C VAL A 93 4.66 -14.60 3.03
N TYR A 94 3.54 -14.69 2.32
CA TYR A 94 2.41 -15.56 2.71
C TYR A 94 2.72 -17.05 2.54
N LYS A 95 3.33 -17.45 1.42
CA LYS A 95 3.76 -18.83 1.16
C LYS A 95 4.76 -19.32 2.21
N ASP A 96 5.63 -18.45 2.69
CA ASP A 96 6.58 -18.75 3.77
C ASP A 96 5.93 -18.75 5.16
N GLY A 97 4.62 -18.48 5.27
CA GLY A 97 3.86 -18.55 6.51
C GLY A 97 4.12 -17.40 7.48
N LEU A 98 4.73 -16.29 7.03
CA LEU A 98 4.93 -15.10 7.86
C LEU A 98 3.65 -14.26 7.96
N PHE A 99 2.86 -14.19 6.88
CA PHE A 99 1.54 -13.58 6.93
C PHE A 99 0.46 -14.58 7.34
N THR A 100 -0.44 -14.13 8.22
CA THR A 100 -1.73 -14.80 8.39
C THR A 100 -2.59 -14.59 7.15
N LYS A 101 -3.56 -15.48 6.90
CA LYS A 101 -4.55 -15.32 5.82
C LYS A 101 -5.25 -13.96 5.87
N ARG A 102 -5.55 -13.45 7.07
CA ARG A 102 -6.18 -12.14 7.27
C ARG A 102 -5.28 -10.99 6.81
N GLN A 103 -4.00 -11.03 7.14
CA GLN A 103 -3.03 -10.01 6.70
C GLN A 103 -2.89 -10.03 5.18
N TYR A 104 -2.72 -11.23 4.60
CA TYR A 104 -2.64 -11.42 3.16
C TYR A 104 -3.85 -10.83 2.43
N LEU A 105 -5.07 -11.22 2.81
CA LEU A 105 -6.29 -10.70 2.16
C LEU A 105 -6.43 -9.19 2.26
N LYS A 106 -6.02 -8.59 3.39
CA LYS A 106 -6.08 -7.14 3.56
C LYS A 106 -5.04 -6.41 2.72
N LEU A 107 -3.84 -6.98 2.56
CA LEU A 107 -2.82 -6.42 1.68
C LEU A 107 -3.24 -6.52 0.22
N SER A 108 -3.78 -7.66 -0.22
CA SER A 108 -4.33 -7.82 -1.58
C SER A 108 -5.48 -6.84 -1.86
N ALA A 109 -6.39 -6.64 -0.91
CA ALA A 109 -7.44 -5.62 -1.07
C ALA A 109 -6.87 -4.20 -1.23
N LYS A 110 -5.75 -3.90 -0.57
CA LYS A 110 -5.04 -2.61 -0.71
C LYS A 110 -4.28 -2.48 -2.02
N ILE A 111 -3.76 -3.58 -2.56
CA ILE A 111 -3.23 -3.63 -3.93
C ILE A 111 -4.34 -3.27 -4.92
N GLU A 112 -5.48 -3.94 -4.85
CA GLU A 112 -6.59 -3.67 -5.78
C GLU A 112 -7.10 -2.23 -5.66
N GLU A 113 -7.19 -1.69 -4.44
CA GLU A 113 -7.48 -0.27 -4.23
C GLU A 113 -6.43 0.62 -4.92
N GLY A 114 -5.14 0.31 -4.76
CA GLY A 114 -4.04 1.03 -5.40
C GLY A 114 -4.09 0.97 -6.94
N ARG A 115 -4.47 -0.17 -7.52
CA ARG A 115 -4.68 -0.30 -8.97
C ARG A 115 -5.77 0.63 -9.50
N THR A 116 -6.80 0.91 -8.71
CA THR A 116 -7.84 1.89 -9.10
C THR A 116 -7.35 3.33 -9.07
N ILE A 117 -6.31 3.62 -8.29
CA ILE A 117 -5.64 4.94 -8.26
C ILE A 117 -4.67 5.04 -9.45
N GLY A 118 -3.89 3.98 -9.71
CA GLY A 118 -3.02 3.85 -10.89
C GLY A 118 -1.74 4.70 -10.88
N ASP A 119 -1.73 5.82 -10.17
CA ASP A 119 -0.62 6.79 -10.13
C ASP A 119 -0.44 7.34 -8.70
N MET A 120 0.80 7.41 -8.21
CA MET A 120 1.09 7.96 -6.89
C MET A 120 0.63 9.42 -6.72
N TYR A 121 0.62 10.23 -7.78
CA TYR A 121 0.18 11.61 -7.73
C TYR A 121 -1.34 11.75 -7.55
N GLN A 122 -2.11 10.71 -7.89
CA GLN A 122 -3.56 10.67 -7.73
C GLN A 122 -4.00 10.20 -6.34
N ILE A 123 -3.08 9.73 -5.49
CA ILE A 123 -3.39 9.26 -4.13
C ILE A 123 -4.07 10.37 -3.30
N THR A 124 -3.59 11.61 -3.41
CA THR A 124 -4.16 12.75 -2.67
C THR A 124 -5.62 12.98 -3.04
N ASP A 125 -5.93 13.04 -4.34
CA ASP A 125 -7.28 13.28 -4.84
C ASP A 125 -8.22 12.12 -4.49
N TYR A 126 -7.73 10.88 -4.59
CA TYR A 126 -8.44 9.69 -4.15
C TYR A 126 -8.83 9.78 -2.67
N LEU A 127 -7.87 10.13 -1.80
CA LEU A 127 -8.11 10.25 -0.35
C LEU A 127 -9.08 11.40 -0.03
N LEU A 128 -8.98 12.54 -0.72
CA LEU A 128 -9.93 13.64 -0.58
C LEU A 128 -11.35 13.22 -0.98
N GLY A 129 -11.50 12.50 -2.09
CA GLY A 129 -12.78 11.98 -2.55
C GLY A 129 -13.39 10.97 -1.57
N LYS A 130 -12.56 10.10 -1.01
CA LYS A 130 -12.97 9.08 -0.02
C LYS A 130 -13.39 9.66 1.33
N ASN A 131 -12.77 10.77 1.73
CA ASN A 131 -13.05 11.46 2.98
C ASN A 131 -14.22 12.45 2.89
N LYS A 132 -14.79 12.68 1.70
CA LYS A 132 -16.01 13.47 1.58
C LYS A 132 -17.15 12.74 2.29
N PRO A 133 -17.90 13.40 3.19
CA PRO A 133 -19.13 12.82 3.72
C PRO A 133 -20.05 12.52 2.54
N SER A 134 -20.57 11.30 2.48
CA SER A 134 -21.57 10.89 1.49
C SER A 134 -22.72 11.88 1.55
N THR A 135 -22.79 12.79 0.57
CA THR A 135 -23.92 13.71 0.46
C THR A 135 -25.02 12.91 -0.23
N THR A 136 -25.70 12.06 0.53
CA THR A 136 -26.95 11.45 0.07
C THR A 136 -27.99 12.55 0.12
N THR A 137 -28.02 13.39 -0.92
CA THR A 137 -29.12 14.33 -1.14
C THR A 137 -30.34 13.48 -1.50
N ASN A 138 -31.21 13.24 -0.54
CA ASN A 138 -32.57 12.80 -0.81
C ASN A 138 -33.28 13.93 -1.55
N THR A 139 -33.13 14.00 -2.87
CA THR A 139 -34.01 14.81 -3.70
C THR A 139 -35.32 14.03 -3.82
N SER A 140 -36.19 14.17 -2.82
CA SER A 140 -37.61 13.91 -3.02
C SER A 140 -38.09 14.92 -4.07
N LYS A 141 -38.21 14.43 -5.31
CA LYS A 141 -38.95 15.10 -6.37
C LYS A 141 -40.41 15.17 -5.94
N GLU A 142 -40.82 16.26 -5.29
CA GLU A 142 -42.21 16.70 -5.34
C GLU A 142 -42.41 17.41 -6.67
N ASN A 143 -42.62 16.60 -7.72
CA ASN A 143 -43.44 17.04 -8.83
C ASN A 143 -44.85 16.57 -8.50
N ASN A 144 -45.78 17.50 -8.25
CA ASN A 144 -47.13 17.35 -8.75
C ASN A 144 -47.73 18.71 -9.07
N HIS A 145 -48.39 18.70 -10.22
CA HIS A 145 -48.78 19.83 -11.03
C HIS A 145 -49.96 20.63 -10.48
N VAL A 146 -50.01 21.87 -10.93
CA VAL A 146 -51.17 22.75 -11.04
C VAL A 146 -52.41 22.02 -11.59
N LEU A 147 -53.54 22.16 -10.88
CA LEU A 147 -54.82 22.68 -11.39
C LEU A 147 -55.65 23.22 -10.22
#